data_AF-A0A242CIL3-F1
#
_entry.id   AF-A0A242CIL3-F1
#
_cell.length_a   1.000
_cell.length_b   1.000
_cell.length_c   1.000
_cell.angle_alpha   90.00
_cell.angle_beta   90.00
_cell.angle_gamma   90.00
#
_symmetry.space_group_name_H-M   'P 1'
#
loop_
_entity.id
_entity.type
_entity.pdbx_description
1 polymer ?
#
loop_
_entity_poly.entity_id
_entity_poly.type
_entity_poly.pdbx_seq_one_letter_code
_entity_poly.pdbx_strand_id
1 'polypeptide(L)'
;MNEYHKEEIEGKKEQRLNILIKAMEKRINVRYFSIMKQWNDKKDPNKEQWGFILMSVNCILIELYFQIVNGFVYSDDCGNSVCDAYRETIPDLISNTSAEDREQFYYDIRCSLIHQAQTNRRVAISFEISNEILPNYIEGEQYFLYNPSLIFSSIEEKYKNVFKKAMNAEEHTLRNNILKKIEYILYKKV
;
A
#
# COMPACT_ATOMS: atom_id res chain seq x y z
N MET A 1 39.33 21.05 3.86
CA MET A 1 38.64 19.93 4.51
C MET A 1 39.11 18.66 3.83
N ASN A 2 39.81 17.78 4.57
CA ASN A 2 40.49 16.59 4.02
C ASN A 2 39.47 15.57 3.48
N GLU A 3 39.81 14.86 2.41
CA GLU A 3 38.96 13.91 1.67
C GLU A 3 38.47 12.76 2.58
N TYR A 4 39.35 12.27 3.45
CA TYR A 4 39.04 11.31 4.52
C TYR A 4 37.90 11.75 5.46
N HIS A 5 37.84 13.04 5.82
CA HIS A 5 36.78 13.53 6.70
C HIS A 5 35.43 13.65 5.98
N LYS A 6 35.41 13.82 4.65
CA LYS A 6 34.16 13.80 3.89
C LYS A 6 33.59 12.39 3.81
N GLU A 7 34.42 11.40 3.51
CA GLU A 7 34.01 9.97 3.43
C GLU A 7 33.47 9.46 4.78
N GLU A 8 34.11 9.83 5.88
CA GLU A 8 33.66 9.43 7.22
C GLU A 8 32.28 10.03 7.58
N ILE A 9 32.02 11.28 7.18
CA ILE A 9 30.72 11.94 7.39
C ILE A 9 29.65 11.32 6.48
N GLU A 10 29.97 11.06 5.22
CA GLU A 10 29.06 10.45 4.24
C GLU A 10 28.67 9.03 4.68
N GLY A 11 29.65 8.23 5.12
CA GLY A 11 29.43 6.89 5.66
C GLY A 11 28.52 6.88 6.90
N LYS A 12 28.69 7.85 7.82
CA LYS A 12 27.80 8.00 8.99
C LYS A 12 26.38 8.40 8.61
N LYS A 13 26.19 9.25 7.59
CA LYS A 13 24.86 9.61 7.07
C LYS A 13 24.18 8.40 6.44
N GLU A 14 24.90 7.65 5.63
CA GLU A 14 24.41 6.46 4.95
C GLU A 14 23.98 5.38 5.95
N GLN A 15 24.80 5.14 6.99
CA GLN A 15 24.45 4.23 8.06
C GLN A 15 23.17 4.65 8.81
N ARG A 16 23.02 5.96 9.10
CA ARG A 16 21.80 6.49 9.73
C ARG A 16 20.56 6.29 8.86
N LEU A 17 20.67 6.55 7.56
CA LEU A 17 19.56 6.37 6.63
C LEU A 17 19.12 4.91 6.56
N ASN A 18 20.07 3.97 6.51
CA ASN A 18 19.77 2.53 6.55
C ASN A 18 19.06 2.11 7.84
N ILE A 19 19.40 2.70 8.99
CA ILE A 19 18.69 2.47 10.26
C ILE A 19 17.25 2.99 10.17
N LEU A 20 17.04 4.17 9.59
CA LEU A 20 15.71 4.77 9.43
C LEU A 20 14.81 3.94 8.50
N ILE A 21 15.35 3.49 7.36
CA ILE A 21 14.64 2.62 6.40
C ILE A 21 14.19 1.32 7.11
N LYS A 22 15.11 0.64 7.82
CA LYS A 22 14.79 -0.57 8.59
C LYS A 22 13.76 -0.32 9.70
N ALA A 23 13.82 0.85 10.34
CA ALA A 23 12.85 1.21 11.37
C ALA A 23 11.43 1.39 10.79
N MET A 24 11.31 2.00 9.61
CA MET A 24 10.04 2.14 8.91
C MET A 24 9.50 0.79 8.44
N GLU A 25 10.33 -0.04 7.82
CA GLU A 25 9.99 -1.42 7.43
C GLU A 25 9.45 -2.20 8.64
N LYS A 26 10.18 -2.20 9.76
CA LYS A 26 9.78 -2.88 10.99
C LYS A 26 8.43 -2.37 11.51
N ARG A 27 8.19 -1.05 11.47
CA ARG A 27 6.92 -0.47 11.92
C ARG A 27 5.75 -0.93 11.06
N ILE A 28 5.91 -0.94 9.74
CA ILE A 28 4.85 -1.39 8.82
C ILE A 28 4.58 -2.88 9.02
N ASN A 29 5.64 -3.70 9.12
CA ASN A 29 5.52 -5.14 9.37
C ASN A 29 4.79 -5.44 10.69
N VAL A 30 5.19 -4.80 11.78
CA VAL A 30 4.59 -5.06 13.10
C VAL A 30 3.14 -4.56 13.18
N ARG A 31 2.81 -3.43 12.55
CA ARG A 31 1.48 -2.81 12.70
C ARG A 31 0.43 -3.28 11.70
N TYR A 32 0.84 -3.71 10.52
CA TYR A 32 -0.09 -4.10 9.46
C TYR A 32 0.11 -5.57 9.08
N PHE A 33 1.26 -5.93 8.51
CA PHE A 33 1.44 -7.26 7.93
C PHE A 33 1.35 -8.40 8.94
N SER A 34 2.03 -8.30 10.07
CA SER A 34 2.05 -9.38 11.07
C SER A 34 0.69 -9.62 11.73
N ILE A 35 -0.10 -8.57 11.94
CA ILE A 35 -1.44 -8.67 12.53
C ILE A 35 -2.40 -9.29 11.51
N MET A 36 -2.40 -8.76 10.28
CA MET A 36 -3.29 -9.26 9.23
C MET A 36 -2.95 -10.70 8.83
N LYS A 37 -1.68 -11.08 8.80
CA LYS A 37 -1.28 -12.47 8.56
C LYS A 37 -1.82 -13.43 9.61
N GLN A 38 -1.72 -13.07 10.89
CA GLN A 38 -2.30 -13.86 11.98
C GLN A 38 -3.82 -14.03 11.84
N TRP A 39 -4.52 -13.05 11.28
CA TRP A 39 -5.96 -13.12 11.06
C TRP A 39 -6.30 -13.91 9.80
N ASN A 40 -5.49 -13.75 8.74
CA ASN A 40 -5.72 -14.40 7.47
C ASN A 40 -5.47 -15.92 7.50
N ASP A 41 -4.50 -16.35 8.31
CA ASP A 41 -4.13 -17.76 8.48
C ASP A 41 -5.10 -18.50 9.42
N LYS A 42 -5.98 -17.80 10.14
CA LYS A 42 -7.02 -18.45 10.93
C LYS A 42 -8.06 -19.08 10.00
N LYS A 43 -8.28 -20.37 10.18
CA LYS A 43 -9.47 -21.07 9.66
C LYS A 43 -10.68 -20.65 10.49
N ASP A 44 -11.18 -19.45 10.21
CA ASP A 44 -12.38 -18.91 10.83
C ASP A 44 -13.57 -19.14 9.88
N PRO A 45 -14.63 -19.87 10.30
CA PRO A 45 -15.84 -20.01 9.48
C PRO A 45 -16.52 -18.67 9.20
N ASN A 46 -16.21 -17.62 9.95
CA ASN A 46 -16.73 -16.27 9.77
C ASN A 46 -15.72 -15.34 9.06
N LYS A 47 -14.78 -15.90 8.28
CA LYS A 47 -13.73 -15.15 7.59
C LYS A 47 -14.25 -13.95 6.77
N GLU A 48 -15.42 -14.11 6.15
CA GLU A 48 -16.10 -13.06 5.40
C GLU A 48 -16.46 -11.83 6.26
N GLN A 49 -16.72 -11.99 7.56
CA GLN A 49 -17.12 -10.88 8.45
C GLN A 49 -16.00 -9.85 8.66
N TRP A 50 -14.73 -10.26 8.54
CA TRP A 50 -13.59 -9.35 8.68
C TRP A 50 -12.95 -9.00 7.34
N GLY A 51 -13.48 -9.49 6.21
CA GLY A 51 -13.00 -9.15 4.87
C GLY A 51 -12.96 -7.64 4.61
N PHE A 52 -13.93 -6.91 5.17
CA PHE A 52 -13.95 -5.46 5.19
C PHE A 52 -12.73 -4.84 5.88
N ILE A 53 -12.34 -5.37 7.05
CA ILE A 53 -11.19 -4.87 7.81
C ILE A 53 -9.90 -5.10 7.02
N LEU A 54 -9.72 -6.30 6.46
CA LEU A 54 -8.54 -6.60 5.66
C LEU A 54 -8.48 -5.71 4.42
N MET A 55 -9.62 -5.48 3.76
CA MET A 55 -9.69 -4.59 2.61
C MET A 55 -9.36 -3.14 2.98
N SER A 56 -9.88 -2.63 4.10
CA SER A 56 -9.52 -1.29 4.60
C SER A 56 -8.02 -1.17 4.89
N VAL A 57 -7.40 -2.20 5.45
CA VAL A 57 -5.94 -2.22 5.65
C VAL A 57 -5.21 -2.24 4.31
N ASN A 58 -5.67 -3.02 3.33
CA ASN A 58 -5.10 -3.01 1.98
C ASN A 58 -5.14 -1.61 1.36
N CYS A 59 -6.25 -0.87 1.47
CA CYS A 59 -6.35 0.52 1.01
C CYS A 59 -5.29 1.43 1.66
N ILE A 60 -5.13 1.37 2.99
CA ILE A 60 -4.12 2.16 3.70
C ILE A 60 -2.70 1.82 3.23
N LEU A 61 -2.43 0.53 3.00
CA LEU A 61 -1.13 0.07 2.52
C LEU A 61 -0.87 0.49 1.06
N ILE A 62 -1.88 0.50 0.19
CA ILE A 62 -1.73 0.99 -1.19
C ILE A 62 -1.35 2.47 -1.19
N GLU A 63 -2.06 3.30 -0.42
CA GLU A 63 -1.78 4.74 -0.31
C GLU A 63 -0.38 5.00 0.26
N LEU A 64 0.01 4.29 1.32
CA LEU A 64 1.34 4.43 1.92
C LEU A 64 2.44 3.95 0.96
N TYR A 65 2.23 2.86 0.22
CA TYR A 65 3.17 2.36 -0.77
C TYR A 65 3.45 3.40 -1.84
N PHE A 66 2.39 3.97 -2.41
CA PHE A 66 2.49 5.03 -3.41
C PHE A 66 3.33 6.21 -2.91
N GLN A 67 3.05 6.68 -1.69
CA GLN A 67 3.80 7.78 -1.08
C GLN A 67 5.29 7.45 -0.85
N ILE A 68 5.62 6.19 -0.58
CA ILE A 68 7.01 5.74 -0.45
C ILE A 68 7.72 5.77 -1.80
N VAL A 69 7.07 5.30 -2.86
CA VAL A 69 7.67 5.17 -4.19
C VAL A 69 7.76 6.52 -4.90
N ASN A 70 6.64 7.23 -5.00
CA ASN A 70 6.51 8.46 -5.77
C ASN A 70 6.81 9.73 -4.97
N GLY A 71 6.91 9.59 -3.64
CA GLY A 71 7.17 10.69 -2.74
C GLY A 71 5.89 11.26 -2.14
N PHE A 72 6.05 11.92 -1.01
CA PHE A 72 4.98 12.59 -0.30
C PHE A 72 4.89 14.03 -0.81
N VAL A 73 3.87 14.33 -1.62
CA VAL A 73 3.40 15.69 -1.87
C VAL A 73 2.28 15.95 -0.88
N TYR A 74 2.21 17.15 -0.28
CA TYR A 74 1.06 17.56 0.53
C TYR A 74 -0.21 17.42 -0.30
N SER A 75 -0.87 16.28 -0.15
CA SER A 75 -2.19 16.06 -0.68
C SER A 75 -3.14 16.69 0.33
N ASP A 76 -3.57 17.91 0.07
CA ASP A 76 -4.86 18.33 0.61
C ASP A 76 -5.86 17.24 0.20
N ASP A 77 -6.75 16.84 1.10
CA ASP A 77 -7.76 15.78 0.91
C ASP A 77 -8.72 16.03 -0.30
N CYS A 78 -8.45 17.08 -1.09
CA CYS A 78 -9.16 17.50 -2.29
C CYS A 78 -8.34 17.38 -3.61
N GLY A 79 -7.14 16.78 -3.62
CA GLY A 79 -6.26 16.74 -4.81
C GLY A 79 -6.01 15.33 -5.41
N ASN A 80 -5.98 15.24 -6.75
CA ASN A 80 -5.79 14.05 -7.61
C ASN A 80 -4.80 12.97 -7.12
N SER A 81 -3.82 13.32 -6.29
CA SER A 81 -2.78 12.44 -5.72
C SER A 81 -3.25 11.14 -5.05
N VAL A 82 -4.43 11.10 -4.40
CA VAL A 82 -4.95 9.85 -3.80
C VAL A 82 -5.55 8.95 -4.88
N CYS A 83 -6.26 9.52 -5.86
CA CYS A 83 -6.77 8.77 -7.01
C CYS A 83 -5.60 8.21 -7.85
N ASP A 84 -4.53 9.00 -7.99
CA ASP A 84 -3.29 8.60 -8.67
C ASP A 84 -2.60 7.43 -7.93
N ALA A 85 -2.69 7.37 -6.60
CA ALA A 85 -2.17 6.24 -5.83
C ALA A 85 -2.79 4.90 -6.26
N TYR A 86 -4.09 4.87 -6.48
CA TYR A 86 -4.77 3.67 -6.96
C TYR A 86 -4.57 3.46 -8.45
N ARG A 87 -4.61 4.52 -9.27
CA ARG A 87 -4.36 4.42 -10.73
C ARG A 87 -2.97 3.89 -11.07
N GLU A 88 -1.94 4.25 -10.31
CA GLU A 88 -0.56 3.82 -10.55
C GLU A 88 -0.21 2.52 -9.85
N THR A 89 -0.73 2.25 -8.65
CA THR A 89 -0.33 1.07 -7.87
C THR A 89 -1.17 -0.16 -8.17
N ILE A 90 -2.47 -0.03 -8.47
CA ILE A 90 -3.34 -1.16 -8.81
C ILE A 90 -2.86 -1.97 -10.02
N PRO A 91 -2.44 -1.38 -11.17
CA PRO A 91 -2.00 -2.17 -12.32
C PRO A 91 -0.79 -3.06 -12.02
N ASP A 92 0.04 -2.63 -11.07
CA ASP A 92 1.20 -3.37 -10.61
C ASP A 92 0.85 -4.46 -9.58
N LEU A 93 -0.27 -4.30 -8.87
CA LEU A 93 -0.75 -5.21 -7.83
C LEU A 93 -1.71 -6.28 -8.35
N ILE A 94 -2.44 -5.96 -9.42
CA ILE A 94 -3.52 -6.78 -9.94
C ILE A 94 -3.33 -6.93 -11.44
N SER A 95 -2.96 -8.15 -11.85
CA SER A 95 -2.71 -8.45 -13.25
C SER A 95 -3.97 -8.22 -14.11
N ASN A 96 -3.79 -7.64 -15.30
CA ASN A 96 -4.83 -7.45 -16.32
C ASN A 96 -5.99 -6.50 -15.95
N THR A 97 -5.81 -5.55 -15.04
CA THR A 97 -6.83 -4.51 -14.79
C THR A 97 -6.84 -3.44 -15.88
N SER A 98 -8.02 -3.13 -16.41
CA SER A 98 -8.26 -1.98 -17.29
C SER A 98 -8.18 -0.65 -16.53
N ALA A 99 -8.17 0.48 -17.25
CA ALA A 99 -8.24 1.79 -16.61
C ALA A 99 -9.53 2.01 -15.80
N GLU A 100 -10.63 1.46 -16.30
CA GLU A 100 -11.95 1.52 -15.68
C GLU A 100 -11.99 0.71 -14.37
N ASP A 101 -11.38 -0.49 -14.34
CA ASP A 101 -11.29 -1.31 -13.12
C ASP A 101 -10.57 -0.59 -11.97
N ARG A 102 -9.58 0.26 -12.30
CA ARG A 102 -8.79 1.04 -11.33
C ARG A 102 -9.60 2.16 -10.70
N GLU A 103 -10.35 2.90 -11.53
CA GLU A 103 -11.26 3.93 -11.02
C GLU A 103 -12.38 3.32 -10.21
N GLN A 104 -12.92 2.18 -10.65
CA GLN A 104 -13.95 1.45 -9.92
C GLN A 104 -13.46 1.00 -8.54
N PHE A 105 -12.24 0.45 -8.43
CA PHE A 105 -11.65 0.10 -7.13
C PHE A 105 -11.60 1.31 -6.19
N TYR A 106 -11.13 2.46 -6.68
CA TYR A 106 -11.02 3.66 -5.85
C TYR A 106 -12.38 4.14 -5.32
N TYR A 107 -13.40 4.23 -6.17
CA TYR A 107 -14.71 4.72 -5.75
C TYR A 107 -15.51 3.68 -4.94
N ASP A 108 -15.55 2.43 -5.39
CA ASP A 108 -16.46 1.43 -4.82
C ASP A 108 -15.89 0.67 -3.63
N ILE A 109 -14.57 0.56 -3.54
CA ILE A 109 -13.89 -0.04 -2.39
C ILE A 109 -13.35 1.07 -1.49
N ARG A 110 -12.37 1.87 -1.92
CA ARG A 110 -11.71 2.81 -1.00
C ARG A 110 -12.66 3.85 -0.42
N CYS A 111 -13.30 4.67 -1.27
CA CYS A 111 -14.16 5.76 -0.80
C CYS A 111 -15.35 5.23 0.02
N SER A 112 -15.98 4.15 -0.43
CA SER A 112 -17.16 3.61 0.21
C SER A 112 -16.83 2.90 1.54
N LEU A 113 -15.75 2.13 1.58
CA LEU A 113 -15.33 1.48 2.83
C LEU A 113 -14.84 2.48 3.87
N ILE A 114 -14.07 3.49 3.47
CA ILE A 114 -13.48 4.46 4.41
C ILE A 114 -14.54 5.48 4.88
N HIS A 115 -15.46 5.91 4.00
CA HIS A 115 -16.44 6.95 4.36
C HIS A 115 -17.78 6.40 4.85
N GLN A 116 -18.19 5.20 4.41
CA GLN A 116 -19.53 4.66 4.66
C GLN A 116 -19.53 3.28 5.32
N ALA A 117 -18.35 2.67 5.55
CA ALA A 117 -18.22 1.31 6.07
C ALA A 117 -19.00 0.25 5.27
N GLN A 118 -19.23 0.49 3.98
CA GLN A 118 -19.94 -0.41 3.06
C GLN A 118 -19.30 -0.37 1.66
N THR A 119 -19.48 -1.43 0.87
CA THR A 119 -19.18 -1.37 -0.58
C THR A 119 -20.34 -0.70 -1.33
N ASN A 120 -20.07 -0.16 -2.52
CA ASN A 120 -21.13 0.35 -3.40
C ASN A 120 -21.94 -0.79 -4.06
N ARG A 121 -23.05 -0.42 -4.71
CA ARG A 121 -24.12 -1.30 -5.25
C ARG A 121 -23.68 -2.43 -6.19
N ARG A 122 -22.41 -2.50 -6.61
CA ARG A 122 -21.92 -3.46 -7.62
C ARG A 122 -20.63 -4.18 -7.21
N VAL A 123 -20.35 -4.24 -5.90
CA VAL A 123 -19.11 -4.82 -5.41
C VAL A 123 -19.34 -5.72 -4.19
N ALA A 124 -18.66 -6.86 -4.18
CA ALA A 124 -18.59 -7.73 -3.01
C ALA A 124 -17.15 -8.14 -2.68
N ILE A 125 -16.91 -8.40 -1.41
CA ILE A 125 -15.68 -9.00 -0.90
C ILE A 125 -15.93 -10.51 -0.83
N SER A 126 -14.99 -11.31 -1.33
CA SER A 126 -15.07 -12.77 -1.26
C SER A 126 -13.69 -13.39 -1.19
N PHE A 127 -13.51 -14.33 -0.27
CA PHE A 127 -12.26 -15.08 -0.15
C PHE A 127 -12.19 -16.31 -1.08
N GLU A 128 -13.29 -16.64 -1.76
CA GLU A 128 -13.45 -17.88 -2.54
C GLU A 128 -12.97 -17.77 -3.99
N ILE A 129 -12.74 -16.56 -4.49
CA ILE A 129 -12.24 -16.36 -5.85
C ILE A 129 -10.72 -16.55 -5.91
N SER A 130 -10.23 -17.15 -7.01
CA SER A 130 -8.79 -17.44 -7.21
C SER A 130 -7.96 -16.26 -7.70
N ASN A 131 -8.59 -15.11 -7.98
CA ASN A 131 -7.97 -13.89 -8.49
C ASN A 131 -8.21 -12.73 -7.51
N GLU A 132 -7.35 -11.72 -7.51
CA GLU A 132 -7.52 -10.52 -6.69
C GLU A 132 -8.84 -9.79 -7.01
N ILE A 133 -9.19 -9.74 -8.31
CA ILE A 133 -10.43 -9.17 -8.84
C ILE A 133 -11.03 -10.17 -9.82
N LEU A 134 -12.33 -10.41 -9.71
CA LEU A 134 -13.09 -11.13 -10.72
C LEU A 134 -14.31 -10.29 -11.15
N PRO A 135 -14.38 -9.85 -12.41
CA PRO A 135 -15.63 -9.33 -12.96
C PRO A 135 -16.65 -10.47 -13.05
N ASN A 136 -17.88 -10.19 -12.63
CA ASN A 136 -19.01 -11.11 -12.65
C ASN A 136 -20.23 -10.38 -13.23
N TYR A 137 -21.22 -11.13 -13.72
CA TYR A 137 -22.44 -10.57 -14.28
C TYR A 137 -23.66 -11.21 -13.64
N ILE A 138 -24.55 -10.40 -13.08
CA ILE A 138 -25.82 -10.83 -12.49
C ILE A 138 -26.93 -10.06 -13.21
N GLU A 139 -27.83 -10.78 -13.86
CA GLU A 139 -28.97 -10.20 -14.60
C GLU A 139 -28.57 -9.16 -15.67
N GLY A 140 -27.40 -9.33 -16.29
CA GLY A 140 -26.87 -8.42 -17.31
C GLY A 140 -26.13 -7.19 -16.76
N GLU A 141 -26.09 -7.03 -15.43
CA GLU A 141 -25.33 -5.97 -14.75
C GLU A 141 -23.97 -6.51 -14.29
N GLN A 142 -22.92 -5.71 -14.46
CA GLN A 142 -21.56 -6.06 -14.05
C GLN A 142 -21.38 -5.81 -12.54
N TYR A 143 -20.77 -6.80 -11.88
CA TYR A 143 -20.35 -6.79 -10.48
C TYR A 143 -18.86 -7.13 -10.38
N PHE A 144 -18.18 -6.61 -9.36
CA PHE A 144 -16.80 -6.97 -9.09
C PHE A 144 -16.68 -7.69 -7.76
N LEU A 145 -16.01 -8.84 -7.77
CA LEU A 145 -15.61 -9.57 -6.57
C LEU A 145 -14.14 -9.29 -6.28
N TYR A 146 -13.84 -8.93 -5.04
CA TYR A 146 -12.46 -8.66 -4.60
C TYR A 146 -12.03 -9.68 -3.55
N ASN A 147 -10.85 -10.27 -3.74
CA ASN A 147 -10.23 -11.13 -2.74
C ASN A 147 -9.20 -10.36 -1.91
N PRO A 148 -9.55 -9.95 -0.68
CA PRO A 148 -8.67 -9.12 0.13
C PRO A 148 -7.40 -9.88 0.54
N SER A 149 -7.41 -11.22 0.59
CA SER A 149 -6.21 -12.01 0.93
C SER A 149 -5.18 -12.04 -0.19
N LEU A 150 -5.66 -12.19 -1.43
CA LEU A 150 -4.78 -12.20 -2.59
C LEU A 150 -4.20 -10.80 -2.79
N ILE A 151 -5.03 -9.77 -2.73
CA ILE A 151 -4.57 -8.37 -2.76
C ILE A 151 -3.54 -8.09 -1.66
N PHE A 152 -3.80 -8.54 -0.42
CA PHE A 152 -2.87 -8.37 0.70
C PHE A 152 -1.51 -9.04 0.42
N SER A 153 -1.53 -10.23 -0.16
CA SER A 153 -0.30 -10.96 -0.52
C SER A 153 0.51 -10.23 -1.59
N SER A 154 -0.17 -9.72 -2.62
CA SER A 154 0.45 -8.90 -3.68
C SER A 154 1.05 -7.60 -3.12
N ILE A 155 0.37 -6.95 -2.19
CA ILE A 155 0.89 -5.77 -1.48
C ILE A 155 2.12 -6.12 -0.65
N GLU A 156 2.09 -7.21 0.13
CA GLU A 156 3.21 -7.64 0.96
C GLU A 156 4.49 -7.87 0.13
N GLU A 157 4.35 -8.48 -1.05
CA GLU A 157 5.45 -8.69 -1.97
C GLU A 157 6.04 -7.36 -2.47
N LYS A 158 5.20 -6.40 -2.88
CA LYS A 158 5.66 -5.08 -3.32
C LYS A 158 6.45 -4.35 -2.22
N TYR A 159 5.99 -4.41 -0.97
CA TYR A 159 6.69 -3.82 0.15
C TYR A 159 8.06 -4.47 0.41
N LYS A 160 8.15 -5.80 0.37
CA LYS A 160 9.44 -6.51 0.48
C LYS A 160 10.42 -6.05 -0.60
N ASN A 161 9.94 -5.92 -1.83
CA ASN A 161 10.75 -5.47 -2.95
C ASN A 161 11.21 -4.03 -2.80
N VAL A 162 10.34 -3.11 -2.39
CA VAL A 162 10.69 -1.70 -2.19
C VAL A 162 11.71 -1.52 -1.07
N PHE A 163 11.54 -2.18 0.09
CA PHE A 163 12.53 -2.07 1.16
C PHE A 163 13.86 -2.71 0.81
N LYS A 164 13.86 -3.83 0.08
CA LYS A 164 15.08 -4.43 -0.47
C LYS A 164 15.80 -3.47 -1.41
N LYS A 165 15.07 -2.80 -2.32
CA LYS A 165 15.63 -1.77 -3.21
C LYS A 165 16.20 -0.59 -2.42
N ALA A 166 15.45 -0.06 -1.45
CA ALA A 166 15.86 1.09 -0.64
C ALA A 166 17.19 0.89 0.12
N MET A 167 17.59 -0.36 0.40
CA MET A 167 18.88 -0.68 1.00
C MET A 167 20.07 -0.49 0.04
N ASN A 168 19.85 -0.40 -1.26
CA ASN A 168 20.88 -0.04 -2.24
C ASN A 168 21.14 1.48 -2.19
N ALA A 169 22.40 1.91 -2.02
CA ALA A 169 22.76 3.32 -1.90
C ALA A 169 22.45 4.13 -3.17
N GLU A 170 22.45 3.49 -4.33
CA GLU A 170 22.18 4.11 -5.64
C GLU A 170 20.71 4.46 -5.86
N GLU A 171 19.79 3.94 -5.03
CA GLU A 171 18.34 4.22 -5.10
C GLU A 171 18.01 5.58 -4.46
N HIS A 172 18.72 6.64 -4.88
CA HIS A 172 18.69 7.95 -4.24
C HIS A 172 17.28 8.55 -4.11
N THR A 173 16.46 8.46 -5.17
CA THR A 173 15.09 9.00 -5.18
C THR A 173 14.19 8.30 -4.16
N LEU A 174 14.15 6.97 -4.19
CA LEU A 174 13.35 6.16 -3.27
C LEU A 174 13.76 6.40 -1.81
N ARG A 175 15.07 6.42 -1.55
CA ARG A 175 15.62 6.66 -0.21
C ARG A 175 15.25 8.04 0.32
N ASN A 176 15.30 9.06 -0.54
CA ASN A 176 14.88 10.41 -0.19
C ASN A 176 13.38 10.50 0.11
N ASN A 177 12.55 9.81 -0.68
CA ASN A 177 11.10 9.74 -0.45
C ASN A 177 10.77 9.10 0.90
N ILE A 178 11.43 7.99 1.24
CA ILE A 178 11.31 7.34 2.56
C ILE A 178 11.73 8.29 3.68
N LEU A 179 12.89 8.96 3.54
CA LEU A 179 13.38 9.89 4.56
C LEU A 179 12.38 11.01 4.82
N LYS A 180 11.89 11.67 3.76
CA LYS A 180 10.87 12.72 3.87
C LYS A 180 9.60 12.22 4.54
N LYS A 181 9.15 11.00 4.22
CA LYS A 181 7.97 10.40 4.86
C LYS A 181 8.20 10.16 6.36
N ILE A 182 9.38 9.68 6.75
CA ILE A 182 9.75 9.48 8.16
C ILE A 182 9.80 10.82 8.89
N GLU A 183 10.44 11.83 8.30
CA GLU A 183 10.52 13.17 8.88
C GLU A 183 9.13 13.80 9.09
N TYR A 184 8.24 13.64 8.11
CA TYR A 184 6.84 14.05 8.23
C TYR A 184 6.13 13.36 9.41
N ILE A 185 6.28 12.03 9.54
CA ILE A 185 5.67 11.25 10.63
C ILE A 185 6.21 11.69 12.00
N LEU A 186 7.51 11.95 12.10
CA LEU A 186 8.17 12.26 13.37
C LEU A 186 7.99 13.70 13.82
N TYR A 187 8.06 14.64 12.89
CA TYR A 187 8.18 16.06 13.21
C TYR A 187 6.97 16.89 12.75
N LYS A 188 6.05 16.33 11.96
CA LYS A 188 4.95 17.06 11.31
C LYS A 188 5.42 18.39 10.69
N LYS A 189 6.65 18.43 10.19
CA LYS A 189 7.18 19.64 9.56
C LYS A 189 6.48 19.77 8.21
N VAL A 190 5.67 20.83 8.11
CA VAL A 190 5.04 21.35 6.90
C VAL A 190 6.09 22.10 6.09
#